data_AF-A0A846PQM5-F1
#
_entry.id   AF-A0A846PQM5-F1
#
_cell.length_a   1.000
_cell.length_b   1.000
_cell.length_c   1.000
_cell.angle_alpha   90.00
_cell.angle_beta   90.00
_cell.angle_gamma   90.00
#
_symmetry.space_group_name_H-M   'P 1'
#
loop_
_entity.id
_entity.type
_entity.pdbx_description
1 polymer ?
#
loop_
_entity_poly.entity_id
_entity_poly.type
_entity_poly.pdbx_seq_one_letter_code
_entity_poly.pdbx_strand_id
1 'polypeptide(L)'
;MSLEPQELDDLKSKIGREPTSTELQIVAAEWSEHCSYKSSKKHLKMLPMTGPLVISEKGYDSGVLDVGDGYVITAHIESHNHPSAVEPYGGAATGVGGVIRDILSAGTRPIAIFDGLRFGNIEKDQQARWLFKNAVTGIADYGNCLGIPTIGGEVEFDDCYTNYALVDV
;
A
#
# COMPACT_ATOMS: atom_id res chain seq x y z
N MET A 1 0.18 -24.72 1.21
CA MET A 1 1.08 -23.99 2.13
C MET A 1 1.78 -22.96 1.26
N SER A 2 1.85 -21.69 1.65
CA SER A 2 2.35 -20.61 0.77
C SER A 2 3.88 -20.46 0.75
N LEU A 3 4.60 -21.29 1.53
CA LEU A 3 6.06 -21.36 1.50
C LEU A 3 6.50 -22.32 0.40
N GLU A 4 7.48 -21.89 -0.38
CA GLU A 4 8.18 -22.75 -1.31
C GLU A 4 9.02 -23.81 -0.55
N PRO A 5 9.30 -24.99 -1.14
CA PRO A 5 10.10 -26.02 -0.47
C PRO A 5 11.44 -25.51 0.06
N GLN A 6 12.12 -24.65 -0.70
CA GLN A 6 13.38 -24.04 -0.28
C GLN A 6 13.21 -23.11 0.95
N GLU A 7 12.12 -22.36 1.02
CA GLU A 7 11.83 -21.48 2.15
C GLU A 7 11.56 -22.28 3.43
N LEU A 8 10.92 -23.44 3.30
CA LEU A 8 10.70 -24.34 4.42
C LEU A 8 12.03 -24.95 4.92
N ASP A 9 12.91 -25.37 4.02
CA ASP A 9 14.22 -25.91 4.38
C ASP A 9 15.10 -24.83 5.05
N ASP A 10 15.07 -23.60 4.53
CA ASP A 10 15.76 -22.46 5.12
C ASP A 10 15.25 -22.14 6.53
N LEU A 11 13.92 -22.17 6.75
CA LEU A 11 13.32 -21.98 8.06
C LEU A 11 13.81 -23.04 9.06
N LYS A 12 13.73 -24.32 8.68
CA LYS A 12 14.19 -25.45 9.52
C LYS A 12 15.66 -25.32 9.87
N SER A 13 16.49 -24.95 8.90
CA SER A 13 17.92 -24.71 9.11
C SER A 13 18.17 -23.57 10.10
N LYS A 14 17.44 -22.45 9.98
CA LYS A 14 17.59 -21.27 10.87
C LYS A 14 17.17 -21.55 12.32
N ILE A 15 16.09 -22.30 12.53
CA ILE A 15 15.55 -22.55 13.87
C ILE A 15 16.10 -23.84 14.51
N GLY A 16 16.75 -24.71 13.74
CA GLY A 16 17.40 -25.94 14.22
C GLY A 16 16.42 -27.04 14.68
N ARG A 17 15.13 -26.93 14.31
CA ARG A 17 14.08 -27.90 14.65
C ARG A 17 12.92 -27.81 13.65
N GLU A 18 11.96 -28.70 13.79
CA GLU A 18 10.69 -28.56 13.08
C GLU A 18 9.90 -27.35 13.61
N PRO A 19 9.38 -26.48 12.72
CA PRO A 19 8.54 -25.36 13.12
C PRO A 19 7.16 -25.85 13.55
N THR A 20 6.58 -25.17 14.54
CA THR A 20 5.17 -25.36 14.92
C THR A 20 4.25 -24.83 13.83
N SER A 21 2.96 -25.20 13.88
CA SER A 21 1.96 -24.68 12.93
C SER A 21 1.85 -23.15 12.98
N THR A 22 1.93 -22.55 14.16
CA THR A 22 1.91 -21.09 14.35
C THR A 22 3.13 -20.43 13.72
N GLU A 23 4.33 -20.96 13.95
CA GLU A 23 5.57 -20.43 13.36
C GLU A 23 5.54 -20.51 11.84
N LEU A 24 5.03 -21.61 11.29
CA LEU A 24 4.84 -21.75 9.85
C LEU A 24 3.93 -20.67 9.27
N GLN A 25 2.81 -20.36 9.93
CA GLN A 25 1.88 -19.33 9.44
C GLN A 25 2.46 -17.92 9.54
N ILE A 26 3.19 -17.62 10.62
CA ILE A 26 3.89 -16.33 10.79
C ILE A 26 4.92 -16.17 9.67
N VAL A 27 5.80 -17.16 9.48
CA VAL A 27 6.85 -17.08 8.46
C VAL A 27 6.25 -17.03 7.05
N ALA A 28 5.17 -17.78 6.79
CA ALA A 28 4.44 -17.74 5.54
C ALA A 28 3.89 -16.34 5.19
N ALA A 29 3.41 -15.59 6.19
CA ALA A 29 2.95 -14.21 6.00
C ALA A 29 4.12 -13.25 5.78
N GLU A 30 5.14 -13.31 6.64
CA GLU A 30 6.30 -12.41 6.61
C GLU A 30 7.17 -12.59 5.36
N TRP A 31 7.26 -13.83 4.82
CA TRP A 31 8.06 -14.14 3.63
C TRP A 31 7.23 -14.13 2.32
N SER A 32 5.97 -13.71 2.39
CA SER A 32 5.17 -13.42 1.21
C SER A 32 5.81 -12.32 0.37
N GLU A 33 5.48 -12.24 -0.94
CA GLU A 33 5.97 -11.14 -1.78
C GLU A 33 5.53 -9.77 -1.23
N HIS A 34 4.30 -9.70 -0.71
CA HIS A 34 3.70 -8.49 -0.14
C HIS A 34 4.54 -7.91 1.01
N CYS A 35 5.02 -8.74 1.94
CA CYS A 35 5.78 -8.26 3.11
C CYS A 35 7.29 -8.18 2.84
N SER A 36 7.84 -9.13 2.07
CA SER A 36 9.30 -9.28 1.94
C SER A 36 9.90 -8.51 0.77
N TYR A 37 9.08 -8.14 -0.23
CA TYR A 37 9.52 -7.53 -1.49
C TYR A 37 10.62 -8.37 -2.18
N LYS A 38 10.60 -9.70 -2.00
CA LYS A 38 11.74 -10.57 -2.38
C LYS A 38 12.09 -10.49 -3.87
N SER A 39 11.13 -10.21 -4.74
CA SER A 39 11.37 -10.04 -6.17
C SER A 39 11.82 -8.62 -6.53
N SER A 40 11.25 -7.59 -5.87
CA SER A 40 11.42 -6.17 -6.23
C SER A 40 12.56 -5.47 -5.49
N LYS A 41 12.90 -5.87 -4.26
CA LYS A 41 13.90 -5.24 -3.38
C LYS A 41 15.27 -5.05 -4.05
N LYS A 42 15.69 -6.00 -4.90
CA LYS A 42 16.95 -5.90 -5.66
C LYS A 42 16.95 -4.75 -6.66
N HIS A 43 15.78 -4.45 -7.24
CA HIS A 43 15.61 -3.38 -8.22
C HIS A 43 15.41 -2.03 -7.54
N LEU A 44 14.66 -1.98 -6.44
CA LEU A 44 14.39 -0.75 -5.69
C LEU A 44 15.68 -0.10 -5.14
N LYS A 45 16.71 -0.90 -4.81
CA LYS A 45 18.03 -0.42 -4.39
C LYS A 45 18.78 0.40 -5.45
N MET A 46 18.35 0.34 -6.72
CA MET A 46 18.96 1.11 -7.81
C MET A 46 18.45 2.56 -7.85
N LEU A 47 17.34 2.86 -7.16
CA LEU A 47 16.75 4.19 -7.15
C LEU A 47 17.59 5.15 -6.29
N PRO A 48 17.75 6.43 -6.71
CA PRO A 48 18.43 7.43 -5.89
C PRO A 48 17.61 7.72 -4.63
N MET A 49 18.24 7.63 -3.46
CA MET A 49 17.59 7.83 -2.16
C MET A 49 18.11 9.06 -1.40
N THR A 50 19.00 9.85 -1.99
CA THR A 50 19.64 11.00 -1.34
C THR A 50 19.29 12.29 -2.05
N GLY A 51 19.01 13.33 -1.28
CA GLY A 51 18.82 14.68 -1.78
C GLY A 51 19.04 15.72 -0.68
N PRO A 52 19.22 16.99 -1.02
CA PRO A 52 19.55 18.05 -0.06
C PRO A 52 18.44 18.29 0.99
N LEU A 53 17.19 17.98 0.65
CA LEU A 53 16.03 18.13 1.53
C LEU A 53 15.54 16.79 2.10
N VAL A 54 16.17 15.67 1.74
CA VAL A 54 15.75 14.34 2.18
C VAL A 54 16.30 14.11 3.58
N ILE A 55 15.41 13.85 4.54
CA ILE A 55 15.79 13.47 5.91
C ILE A 55 15.90 11.94 5.96
N SER A 56 17.13 11.43 5.94
CA SER A 56 17.43 10.00 6.07
C SER A 56 17.94 9.69 7.47
N GLU A 57 17.05 9.67 8.46
CA GLU A 57 17.39 9.21 9.81
C GLU A 57 16.91 7.77 10.07
N LYS A 58 17.63 7.04 10.93
CA LYS A 58 17.25 5.69 11.33
C LYS A 58 15.91 5.73 12.06
N GLY A 59 14.89 5.07 11.52
CA GLY A 59 13.59 4.88 12.16
C GLY A 59 12.40 5.48 11.42
N TYR A 60 12.63 6.21 10.33
CA TYR A 60 11.56 6.65 9.43
C TYR A 60 11.44 5.69 8.25
N ASP A 61 10.32 4.96 8.18
CA ASP A 61 9.97 4.09 7.05
C ASP A 61 9.26 4.85 5.91
N SER A 62 9.07 6.16 6.07
CA SER A 62 8.38 7.05 5.12
C SER A 62 9.31 8.11 4.54
N GLY A 63 8.95 8.65 3.37
CA GLY A 63 9.71 9.72 2.72
C GLY A 63 9.52 11.04 3.46
N VAL A 64 10.52 11.45 4.26
CA VAL A 64 10.49 12.72 5.00
C VAL A 64 11.34 13.77 4.30
N LEU A 65 10.75 14.94 4.05
CA LEU A 65 11.37 16.08 3.40
C LEU A 65 11.35 17.32 4.30
N ASP A 66 12.49 18.01 4.42
CA ASP A 66 12.56 19.34 5.02
C ASP A 66 11.93 20.38 4.07
N VAL A 67 11.01 21.18 4.59
CA VAL A 67 10.34 22.26 3.85
C VAL A 67 10.62 23.66 4.41
N GLY A 68 11.57 23.77 5.34
CA GLY A 68 11.97 25.02 5.97
C GLY A 68 11.12 25.39 7.19
N ASP A 69 11.53 26.46 7.87
CA ASP A 69 10.84 27.04 9.04
C ASP A 69 10.57 26.05 10.19
N GLY A 70 11.36 24.97 10.27
CA GLY A 70 11.19 23.91 11.26
C GLY A 70 10.06 22.92 10.95
N TYR A 71 9.54 22.92 9.72
CA TYR A 71 8.51 21.99 9.26
C TYR A 71 9.10 20.89 8.36
N VAL A 72 8.42 19.74 8.39
CA VAL A 72 8.70 18.61 7.50
C VAL A 72 7.41 18.16 6.82
N ILE A 73 7.55 17.57 5.63
CA ILE A 73 6.49 16.82 4.95
C ILE A 73 6.86 15.36 4.96
N THR A 74 5.93 14.52 5.40
CA THR A 74 5.99 13.07 5.22
C THR A 74 5.07 12.69 4.08
N ALA A 75 5.58 11.90 3.13
CA ALA A 75 4.79 11.32 2.06
C ALA A 75 4.89 9.78 2.11
N HIS A 76 3.77 9.14 1.86
CA HIS A 76 3.66 7.69 1.75
C HIS A 76 2.58 7.38 0.70
N ILE A 77 2.71 6.23 0.04
CA ILE A 77 1.73 5.72 -0.90
C ILE A 77 1.60 4.21 -0.69
N GLU A 78 0.36 3.73 -0.56
CA GLU A 78 0.05 2.31 -0.43
C GLU A 78 -0.92 1.86 -1.52
N SER A 79 -0.87 0.58 -1.88
CA SER A 79 -1.84 -0.03 -2.79
C SER A 79 -2.77 -0.98 -2.06
N HIS A 80 -4.05 -0.99 -2.39
CA HIS A 80 -5.03 -1.93 -1.83
C HIS A 80 -5.83 -2.66 -2.94
N ASN A 81 -5.12 -3.09 -3.97
CA ASN A 81 -5.64 -3.58 -5.25
C ASN A 81 -6.51 -4.83 -5.12
N HIS A 82 -5.94 -5.92 -4.59
CA HIS A 82 -6.62 -7.22 -4.52
C HIS A 82 -7.91 -7.16 -3.70
N PRO A 83 -7.92 -6.58 -2.48
CA PRO A 83 -9.16 -6.48 -1.72
C PRO A 83 -10.18 -5.56 -2.41
N SER A 84 -9.74 -4.46 -3.04
CA SER A 84 -10.65 -3.54 -3.76
C SER A 84 -11.28 -4.18 -5.00
N ALA A 85 -10.61 -5.13 -5.65
CA ALA A 85 -11.20 -5.89 -6.76
C ALA A 85 -12.30 -6.85 -6.29
N VAL A 86 -12.25 -7.32 -5.04
CA VAL A 86 -13.23 -8.24 -4.44
C VAL A 86 -14.38 -7.47 -3.78
N GLU A 87 -14.05 -6.47 -2.97
CA GLU A 87 -14.99 -5.62 -2.26
C GLU A 87 -14.45 -4.17 -2.27
N PRO A 88 -14.87 -3.34 -3.25
CA PRO A 88 -14.26 -2.05 -3.54
C PRO A 88 -14.45 -1.01 -2.45
N TYR A 89 -15.55 -1.03 -1.69
CA TYR A 89 -15.80 -0.01 -0.68
C TYR A 89 -14.83 -0.17 0.49
N GLY A 90 -14.88 -1.33 1.14
CA GLY A 90 -14.03 -1.66 2.28
C GLY A 90 -12.57 -1.75 1.86
N GLY A 91 -12.27 -2.33 0.69
CA GLY A 91 -10.91 -2.40 0.16
C GLY A 91 -10.27 -1.01 0.03
N ALA A 92 -10.95 -0.06 -0.60
CA ALA A 92 -10.39 1.29 -0.77
C ALA A 92 -10.37 2.07 0.56
N ALA A 93 -11.41 1.94 1.38
CA ALA A 93 -11.48 2.58 2.68
C ALA A 93 -10.35 2.11 3.63
N THR A 94 -10.06 0.82 3.68
CA THR A 94 -8.96 0.29 4.51
C THR A 94 -7.59 0.64 3.96
N GLY A 95 -7.46 0.84 2.64
CA GLY A 95 -6.27 1.45 2.02
C GLY A 95 -6.01 2.84 2.60
N VAL A 96 -7.02 3.73 2.57
CA VAL A 96 -6.89 5.09 3.15
C VAL A 96 -6.54 5.01 4.65
N GLY A 97 -7.16 4.09 5.37
CA GLY A 97 -6.83 3.86 6.77
C GLY A 97 -5.39 3.39 7.00
N GLY A 98 -4.82 2.60 6.09
CA GLY A 98 -3.43 2.13 6.12
C GLY A 98 -2.46 3.29 6.05
N VAL A 99 -2.45 4.00 4.93
CA VAL A 99 -1.55 5.12 4.67
C VAL A 99 -1.65 6.23 5.74
N ILE A 100 -2.85 6.50 6.26
CA ILE A 100 -3.04 7.45 7.38
C ILE A 100 -2.29 6.99 8.64
N ARG A 101 -2.34 5.69 8.97
CA ARG A 101 -1.62 5.15 10.13
C ARG A 101 -0.12 5.21 9.95
N ASP A 102 0.40 5.09 8.73
CA ASP A 102 1.84 5.20 8.46
C ASP A 102 2.34 6.64 8.63
N ILE A 103 1.55 7.63 8.17
CA ILE A 103 1.86 9.04 8.41
C ILE A 103 1.83 9.38 9.91
N LEU A 104 0.86 8.82 10.64
CA LEU A 104 0.75 9.00 12.10
C LEU A 104 1.89 8.31 12.85
N SER A 105 2.28 7.10 12.44
CA SER A 105 3.38 6.35 13.08
C SER A 105 4.74 7.01 12.84
N ALA A 106 4.90 7.71 11.72
CA ALA A 106 6.03 8.61 11.46
C ALA A 106 6.03 9.88 12.34
N GLY A 107 5.00 10.10 13.17
CA GLY A 107 4.92 11.24 14.09
C GLY A 107 4.46 12.55 13.46
N THR A 108 3.96 12.50 12.21
CA THR A 108 3.41 13.67 11.51
C THR A 108 1.88 13.63 11.46
N ARG A 109 1.25 14.81 11.31
CA ARG A 109 -0.20 14.91 11.17
C ARG A 109 -0.59 14.79 9.69
N PRO A 110 -1.46 13.84 9.31
CA PRO A 110 -2.04 13.80 7.96
C PRO A 110 -2.80 15.10 7.66
N ILE A 111 -2.58 15.67 6.47
CA ILE A 111 -3.22 16.93 6.04
C ILE A 111 -3.94 16.83 4.70
N ALA A 112 -3.65 15.80 3.91
CA ALA A 112 -4.18 15.61 2.57
C ALA A 112 -4.05 14.13 2.16
N ILE A 113 -4.97 13.67 1.31
CA ILE A 113 -4.94 12.38 0.63
C ILE A 113 -4.87 12.64 -0.87
N PHE A 114 -4.15 11.78 -1.59
CA PHE A 114 -4.22 11.66 -3.05
C PHE A 114 -4.62 10.24 -3.42
N ASP A 115 -5.35 10.05 -4.51
CA ASP A 115 -5.74 8.71 -4.99
C ASP A 115 -5.28 8.43 -6.42
N GLY A 116 -4.66 7.27 -6.61
CA GLY A 116 -4.24 6.72 -7.90
C GLY A 116 -5.15 5.57 -8.31
N LEU A 117 -6.06 5.83 -9.24
CA LEU A 117 -7.15 4.91 -9.58
C LEU A 117 -7.04 4.41 -11.01
N ARG A 118 -7.05 3.08 -11.21
CA ARG A 118 -7.19 2.44 -12.53
C ARG A 118 -8.23 1.36 -12.53
N PHE A 119 -9.14 1.43 -13.50
CA PHE A 119 -10.26 0.49 -13.65
C PHE A 119 -10.50 0.15 -15.13
N GLY A 120 -11.33 -0.89 -15.36
CA GLY A 120 -11.84 -1.20 -16.69
C GLY A 120 -12.67 -0.06 -17.30
N ASN A 121 -13.07 -0.23 -18.56
CA ASN A 121 -13.85 0.78 -19.28
C ASN A 121 -15.26 0.98 -18.71
N ILE A 122 -15.46 2.07 -17.97
CA ILE A 122 -16.73 2.37 -17.30
C ILE A 122 -17.91 2.66 -18.24
N GLU A 123 -17.65 3.08 -19.49
CA GLU A 123 -18.75 3.35 -20.44
C GLU A 123 -19.40 2.05 -20.92
N LYS A 124 -18.62 0.96 -21.00
CA LYS A 124 -19.04 -0.31 -21.58
C LYS A 124 -19.25 -1.42 -20.54
N ASP A 125 -18.54 -1.36 -19.42
CA ASP A 125 -18.55 -2.41 -18.40
C ASP A 125 -19.30 -1.94 -17.13
N GLN A 126 -20.30 -2.74 -16.73
CA GLN A 126 -21.03 -2.51 -15.48
C GLN A 126 -20.19 -2.85 -14.26
N GLN A 127 -19.31 -3.85 -14.34
CA GLN A 127 -18.44 -4.24 -13.25
C GLN A 127 -17.39 -3.16 -12.98
N ALA A 128 -16.75 -2.63 -14.02
CA ALA A 128 -15.85 -1.47 -13.88
C ALA A 128 -16.54 -0.27 -13.23
N ARG A 129 -17.78 0.06 -13.63
CA ARG A 129 -18.57 1.13 -12.99
C ARG A 129 -18.84 0.85 -11.51
N TRP A 130 -19.15 -0.39 -11.17
CA TRP A 130 -19.39 -0.79 -9.79
C TRP A 130 -18.11 -0.70 -8.95
N LEU A 131 -16.97 -1.18 -9.46
CA LEU A 131 -15.66 -1.07 -8.80
C LEU A 131 -15.30 0.39 -8.54
N PHE A 132 -15.29 1.22 -9.59
CA PHE A 132 -14.92 2.63 -9.49
C PHE A 132 -15.82 3.39 -8.51
N LYS A 133 -17.14 3.26 -8.65
CA LYS A 133 -18.10 3.97 -7.78
C LYS A 133 -17.86 3.66 -6.30
N ASN A 134 -17.72 2.38 -5.96
CA ASN A 134 -17.62 1.97 -4.57
C ASN A 134 -16.23 2.25 -3.98
N ALA A 135 -15.16 2.15 -4.78
CA ALA A 135 -13.81 2.54 -4.33
C ALA A 135 -13.75 4.03 -3.98
N VAL A 136 -14.26 4.91 -4.87
CA VAL A 136 -14.34 6.35 -4.60
C VAL A 136 -15.19 6.65 -3.36
N THR A 137 -16.31 5.93 -3.18
CA THR A 137 -17.14 6.09 -1.97
C THR A 137 -16.37 5.68 -0.72
N GLY A 138 -15.64 4.57 -0.75
CA GLY A 138 -14.82 4.10 0.37
C GLY A 138 -13.71 5.07 0.76
N ILE A 139 -12.99 5.62 -0.24
CA ILE A 139 -11.96 6.64 -0.04
C ILE A 139 -12.57 7.89 0.62
N ALA A 140 -13.66 8.39 0.02
CA ALA A 140 -14.34 9.59 0.49
C ALA A 140 -14.83 9.43 1.93
N ASP A 141 -15.52 8.33 2.24
CA ASP A 141 -16.09 8.12 3.57
C ASP A 141 -15.01 8.04 4.65
N TYR A 142 -13.90 7.33 4.41
CA TYR A 142 -12.83 7.20 5.41
C TYR A 142 -12.12 8.54 5.65
N GLY A 143 -11.74 9.25 4.59
CA GLY A 143 -11.11 10.57 4.69
C GLY A 143 -12.03 11.61 5.35
N ASN A 144 -13.29 11.69 4.91
CA ASN A 144 -14.27 12.62 5.46
C ASN A 144 -14.56 12.38 6.94
N CYS A 145 -14.65 11.12 7.38
CA CYS A 145 -14.86 10.79 8.78
C CYS A 145 -13.71 11.26 9.68
N LEU A 146 -12.48 11.27 9.17
CA LEU A 146 -11.29 11.73 9.89
C LEU A 146 -10.99 13.22 9.67
N GLY A 147 -11.74 13.90 8.79
CA GLY A 147 -11.52 15.31 8.47
C GLY A 147 -10.25 15.56 7.66
N ILE A 148 -9.79 14.57 6.88
CA ILE A 148 -8.61 14.67 6.01
C ILE A 148 -9.11 14.74 4.56
N PRO A 149 -8.88 15.84 3.84
CA PRO A 149 -9.41 16.00 2.49
C PRO A 149 -8.61 15.19 1.46
N THR A 150 -9.31 14.50 0.56
CA THR A 150 -8.72 14.08 -0.72
C THR A 150 -8.67 15.29 -1.64
N ILE A 151 -7.46 15.78 -1.94
CA ILE A 151 -7.26 17.08 -2.62
C ILE A 151 -6.92 16.94 -4.10
N GLY A 152 -6.67 15.73 -4.58
CA GLY A 152 -6.34 15.45 -5.96
C GLY A 152 -6.01 13.98 -6.14
N GLY A 153 -5.66 13.61 -7.36
CA GLY A 153 -5.40 12.22 -7.72
C GLY A 153 -5.32 12.06 -9.23
N GLU A 154 -5.28 10.81 -9.67
CA GLU A 154 -5.35 10.43 -11.06
C GLU A 154 -6.33 9.27 -11.27
N VAL A 155 -7.10 9.35 -12.35
CA VAL A 155 -8.06 8.31 -12.74
C VAL A 155 -7.84 7.99 -14.20
N GLU A 156 -7.67 6.71 -14.52
CA GLU A 156 -7.62 6.23 -15.90
C GLU A 156 -8.41 4.94 -16.07
N PHE A 157 -9.00 4.81 -17.26
CA PHE A 157 -9.84 3.69 -17.65
C PHE A 157 -9.26 3.03 -18.88
N ASP A 158 -8.92 1.75 -18.76
CA ASP A 158 -8.37 0.96 -19.87
C ASP A 158 -8.88 -0.48 -19.81
N ASP A 159 -9.09 -1.10 -20.98
CA ASP A 159 -9.59 -2.46 -21.07
C ASP A 159 -8.64 -3.49 -20.42
N CYS A 160 -7.33 -3.18 -20.26
CA CYS A 160 -6.37 -4.03 -19.56
C CYS A 160 -6.67 -4.21 -18.06
N TYR A 161 -7.48 -3.34 -17.46
CA TYR A 161 -7.93 -3.43 -16.07
C TYR A 161 -9.30 -4.09 -15.92
N THR A 162 -9.79 -4.80 -16.94
CA THR A 162 -11.06 -5.54 -16.85
C THR A 162 -11.04 -6.53 -15.67
N ASN A 163 -12.06 -6.46 -14.81
CA ASN A 163 -12.17 -7.22 -13.55
C ASN A 163 -11.02 -7.00 -12.55
N TYR A 164 -10.27 -5.90 -12.69
CA TYR A 164 -9.19 -5.54 -11.78
C TYR A 164 -9.42 -4.12 -11.25
N ALA A 165 -8.78 -3.83 -10.12
CA ALA A 165 -8.80 -2.53 -9.49
C ALA A 165 -7.37 -2.21 -9.05
N LEU A 166 -6.81 -1.11 -9.59
CA LEU A 166 -5.64 -0.47 -9.02
C LEU A 166 -6.15 0.69 -8.17
N VAL A 167 -5.93 0.60 -6.86
CA VAL A 167 -6.36 1.59 -5.88
C VAL A 167 -5.16 1.88 -5.01
N ASP A 168 -4.48 2.97 -5.35
CA ASP A 168 -3.35 3.49 -4.60
C ASP A 168 -3.79 4.77 -3.87
N VAL A 169 -3.34 4.95 -2.63
CA VAL A 169 -3.69 6.08 -1.76
C VAL A 169 -2.51 6.59 -0.94
#